data_AF-A0A850TCX3-F1
#
_entry.id   AF-A0A850TCX3-F1
#
_cell.length_a   1.000
_cell.length_b   1.000
_cell.length_c   1.000
_cell.angle_alpha   90.00
_cell.angle_beta   90.00
_cell.angle_gamma   90.00
#
_symmetry.space_group_name_H-M   'P 1'
#
loop_
_entity.id
_entity.type
_entity.pdbx_description
1 polymer ?
#
loop_
_entity_poly.entity_id
_entity_poly.type
_entity_poly.pdbx_seq_one_letter_code
_entity_poly.pdbx_strand_id
1 'polypeptide(L)'
;MTVIICNDTPAAIRGMLKRWFVEPKPNVFVGTVNRRTREKTIEYIRRNAPGLGMLILATAPNSQGFSIVSYGETHRIPVVYDGHYLIAEKWNEDDEC
;
A
#
# COMPACT_ATOMS: atom_id res chain seq x y z
N MET A 1 6.81 -5.32 -9.90
CA MET A 1 6.67 -3.91 -9.52
C MET A 1 5.95 -3.80 -8.19
N THR A 2 6.32 -2.83 -7.36
CA THR A 2 5.69 -2.52 -6.08
C THR A 2 5.51 -1.00 -5.98
N VAL A 3 4.30 -0.56 -5.63
CA VAL A 3 3.96 0.82 -5.31
C VAL A 3 3.48 0.88 -3.87
N ILE A 4 4.03 1.77 -3.07
CA ILE A 4 3.63 1.99 -1.67
C ILE A 4 3.18 3.44 -1.57
N ILE A 5 1.93 3.65 -1.17
CA ILE A 5 1.34 4.97 -0.95
C ILE A 5 1.10 5.10 0.55
N CYS A 6 1.66 6.13 1.16
CA CYS A 6 1.52 6.41 2.59
C CYS A 6 0.79 7.75 2.81
N ASN A 7 0.19 7.96 3.97
CA ASN A 7 -0.44 9.25 4.31
C ASN A 7 0.60 10.26 4.81
N ASP A 8 1.26 9.97 5.93
CA ASP A 8 2.29 10.82 6.53
C ASP A 8 3.51 9.98 6.96
N THR A 9 4.48 9.85 6.06
CA THR A 9 5.64 8.97 6.28
C THR A 9 6.68 9.65 7.18
N PRO A 10 7.03 9.08 8.36
CA PRO A 10 8.10 9.61 9.20
C PRO A 10 9.43 9.68 8.46
N ALA A 11 10.27 10.68 8.76
CA ALA A 11 11.53 10.92 8.04
C ALA A 11 12.46 9.69 7.99
N ALA A 12 12.55 8.93 9.10
CA ALA A 12 13.35 7.70 9.17
C ALA A 12 12.85 6.62 8.19
N ILE A 13 11.53 6.43 8.11
CA ILE A 13 10.91 5.47 7.19
C ILE A 13 11.06 5.92 5.74
N ARG A 14 10.85 7.22 5.48
CA ARG A 14 11.02 7.81 4.15
C ARG A 14 12.44 7.62 3.63
N GLY A 15 13.45 7.88 4.46
CA GLY A 15 14.85 7.64 4.13
C GLY A 15 15.18 6.17 3.89
N MET A 16 14.59 5.25 4.66
CA MET A 16 14.72 3.80 4.45
C MET A 16 14.12 3.38 3.09
N LEU A 17 12.91 3.83 2.78
CA LEU A 17 12.22 3.51 1.51
C LEU A 17 13.02 4.01 0.30
N LYS A 18 13.61 5.20 0.38
CA LYS A 18 14.43 5.78 -0.70
C LYS A 18 15.68 4.99 -1.09
N ARG A 19 16.06 3.97 -0.31
CA ARG A 19 17.18 3.07 -0.69
C ARG A 19 16.83 2.15 -1.86
N TRP A 20 15.55 1.80 -2.02
CA TRP A 20 15.08 0.86 -3.05
C TRP A 20 13.97 1.41 -3.94
N PHE A 21 13.30 2.48 -3.49
CA PHE A 21 12.14 3.07 -4.16
C PHE A 21 12.41 4.52 -4.54
N VAL A 22 11.90 4.94 -5.69
CA VAL A 22 11.84 6.35 -6.09
C VAL A 22 10.57 6.96 -5.51
N GLU A 23 10.63 8.20 -5.03
CA GLU A 23 9.47 8.96 -4.56
C GLU A 23 9.04 9.99 -5.64
N PRO A 24 8.25 9.62 -6.66
CA PRO A 24 7.85 10.56 -7.72
C PRO A 24 6.90 11.66 -7.24
N LYS A 25 6.14 11.41 -6.17
CA LYS A 25 5.28 12.37 -5.47
C LYS A 25 5.41 12.16 -3.97
N PRO A 26 5.15 13.17 -3.13
CA PRO A 26 5.19 13.02 -1.68
C PRO A 26 4.40 11.79 -1.22
N ASN A 27 5.06 10.94 -0.42
CA ASN A 27 4.53 9.70 0.13
C ASN A 27 4.08 8.62 -0.88
N VAL A 28 4.44 8.77 -2.16
CA VAL A 28 4.24 7.73 -3.19
C VAL A 28 5.60 7.16 -3.53
N PHE A 29 5.80 5.87 -3.28
CA PHE A 29 7.08 5.17 -3.48
C PHE A 29 6.91 4.08 -4.53
N VAL A 30 7.73 4.11 -5.58
CA VAL A 30 7.67 3.18 -6.72
C VAL A 30 9.00 2.48 -6.89
N GLY A 31 8.99 1.16 -7.02
CA GLY A 31 10.21 0.38 -7.21
C GLY A 31 9.93 -1.06 -7.61
N THR A 32 11.00 -1.76 -7.99
CA THR A 32 10.94 -3.20 -8.30
C THR A 32 11.83 -3.94 -7.31
N VAL A 33 11.18 -4.65 -6.39
CA VAL A 33 11.83 -5.52 -5.40
C VAL A 33 11.18 -6.90 -5.45
N ASN A 34 11.94 -7.93 -5.06
CA ASN A 34 11.38 -9.28 -4.96
C ASN A 34 10.36 -9.37 -3.80
N ARG A 35 9.56 -10.46 -3.80
CA ARG A 35 8.51 -10.69 -2.79
C ARG A 35 9.02 -10.63 -1.35
N ARG A 36 10.14 -11.29 -1.06
CA ARG A 36 10.74 -11.36 0.28
C ARG A 36 11.18 -9.98 0.77
N THR A 37 11.84 -9.19 -0.07
CA THR A 37 12.26 -7.84 0.26
C THR A 37 11.05 -6.95 0.52
N ARG A 38 10.01 -7.02 -0.34
CA ARG A 38 8.76 -6.29 -0.13
C ARG A 38 8.13 -6.61 1.23
N GLU A 39 7.97 -7.89 1.55
CA GLU A 39 7.35 -8.33 2.81
C GLU A 39 8.15 -7.84 4.03
N LYS A 40 9.48 -7.95 3.99
CA LYS A 40 10.36 -7.40 5.05
C LYS A 40 10.28 -5.88 5.17
N THR A 41 10.18 -5.16 4.05
CA THR A 41 10.01 -3.70 4.07
C THR A 41 8.69 -3.33 4.75
N ILE A 42 7.60 -4.03 4.43
CA ILE A 42 6.28 -3.81 5.04
C ILE A 42 6.33 -4.10 6.54
N GLU A 43 6.90 -5.22 6.94
CA GLU A 43 7.05 -5.60 8.35
C GLU A 43 7.86 -4.56 9.13
N TYR A 44 8.98 -4.09 8.56
CA TYR A 44 9.78 -3.04 9.16
C TYR A 44 8.98 -1.76 9.37
N ILE A 45 8.19 -1.33 8.38
CA ILE A 45 7.37 -0.11 8.50
C ILE A 45 6.32 -0.31 9.60
N ARG A 46 5.61 -1.44 9.60
CA ARG A 46 4.58 -1.74 10.61
C ARG A 46 5.15 -1.74 12.04
N ARG A 47 6.40 -2.18 12.21
CA ARG A 47 7.08 -2.20 13.51
C ARG A 47 7.55 -0.81 13.97
N ASN A 48 8.03 0.03 13.06
CA ASN A 48 8.68 1.31 13.39
C ASN A 48 7.75 2.53 13.25
N ALA A 49 6.61 2.38 12.58
CA ALA A 49 5.56 3.40 12.44
C ALA A 49 4.18 2.74 12.60
N PRO A 50 3.83 2.31 13.83
CA PRO A 50 2.54 1.69 14.08
C PRO A 50 1.39 2.67 13.75
N GLY A 51 0.34 2.18 13.11
CA GLY A 51 -0.80 3.01 12.70
C GLY A 51 -0.60 3.77 11.39
N LEU A 52 0.60 3.77 10.79
CA LEU A 52 0.83 4.43 9.50
C LEU A 52 -0.07 3.81 8.42
N GLY A 53 -0.94 4.65 7.87
CA GLY A 53 -1.77 4.33 6.71
C GLY A 53 -0.90 4.05 5.48
N MET A 54 -1.02 2.83 4.94
CA MET A 54 -0.34 2.37 3.75
C MET A 54 -1.32 1.70 2.79
N LEU A 55 -1.20 2.01 1.50
CA LEU A 55 -1.83 1.30 0.40
C LEU A 55 -0.74 0.78 -0.52
N ILE A 56 -0.69 -0.53 -0.71
CA ILE A 56 0.40 -1.23 -1.38
C ILE A 56 -0.14 -1.95 -2.58
N LEU A 57 0.36 -1.60 -3.76
CA LEU A 57 0.08 -2.31 -5.01
C LEU A 57 1.30 -3.13 -5.38
N ALA A 58 1.13 -4.42 -5.60
CA ALA A 58 2.20 -5.31 -5.98
C ALA A 58 1.78 -6.23 -7.14
N THR A 59 2.71 -6.48 -8.07
CA THR A 59 2.48 -7.40 -9.20
C THR A 59 1.99 -8.76 -8.71
N ALA A 60 0.93 -9.27 -9.33
CA ALA A 60 0.29 -10.55 -9.02
C ALA A 60 -0.22 -11.23 -10.31
N PRO A 61 -0.27 -12.56 -10.36
CA PRO A 61 -0.74 -13.30 -11.54
C PRO A 61 -2.28 -13.40 -11.54
N ASN A 62 -2.95 -12.29 -11.82
CA ASN A 62 -4.40 -12.21 -11.99
C ASN A 62 -4.75 -11.33 -13.20
N SER A 63 -6.04 -11.18 -13.52
CA SER A 63 -6.53 -10.42 -14.67
C SER A 63 -6.08 -8.96 -14.69
N GLN A 64 -5.93 -8.33 -13.52
CA GLN A 64 -5.46 -6.94 -13.39
C GLN A 64 -3.93 -6.82 -13.35
N GLY A 65 -3.21 -7.93 -13.16
CA GLY A 65 -1.75 -7.96 -13.05
C GLY A 65 -1.19 -7.42 -11.73
N PHE A 66 -2.04 -7.11 -10.75
CA PHE A 66 -1.63 -6.60 -9.44
C PHE A 66 -2.60 -7.01 -8.32
N SER A 67 -2.13 -6.86 -7.09
CA SER A 67 -2.89 -7.02 -5.86
C SER A 67 -2.76 -5.76 -5.03
N ILE A 68 -3.80 -5.44 -4.26
CA ILE A 68 -3.81 -4.28 -3.36
C ILE A 68 -3.90 -4.79 -1.92
N VAL A 69 -3.05 -4.26 -1.04
CA VAL A 69 -3.09 -4.51 0.40
C VAL A 69 -3.06 -3.17 1.12
N SER A 70 -3.92 -3.00 2.13
CA SER A 70 -3.89 -1.81 2.99
C SER A 70 -3.53 -2.17 4.43
N TYR A 71 -2.85 -1.23 5.11
CA TYR A 71 -2.53 -1.29 6.52
C TYR A 71 -2.77 0.07 7.16
N GLY A 72 -3.08 0.08 8.46
CA GLY A 72 -3.32 1.32 9.20
C GLY A 72 -4.58 2.05 8.75
N GLU A 73 -4.73 3.31 9.17
CA GLU A 73 -5.85 4.14 8.78
C GLU A 73 -5.58 4.79 7.42
N THR A 74 -6.36 4.41 6.41
CA THR A 74 -6.30 4.98 5.07
C THR A 74 -7.67 5.53 4.69
N HIS A 75 -7.71 6.67 3.99
CA HIS A 75 -8.96 7.22 3.46
C HIS A 75 -9.54 6.40 2.28
N ARG A 76 -8.80 5.40 1.81
CA ARG A 76 -9.12 4.59 0.63
C ARG A 76 -9.05 3.13 1.01
N ILE A 77 -10.20 2.45 0.97
CA ILE A 77 -10.31 1.06 1.38
C ILE A 77 -10.28 0.19 0.12
N PRO A 78 -9.29 -0.70 -0.04
CA PRO A 78 -9.31 -1.66 -1.12
C PRO A 78 -10.38 -2.71 -0.87
N VAL A 79 -11.21 -2.95 -1.87
CA VAL A 79 -12.27 -3.97 -1.82
C VAL A 79 -12.11 -4.92 -2.98
N VAL A 80 -12.58 -6.15 -2.81
CA VAL A 80 -12.59 -7.16 -3.86
C VAL A 80 -14.04 -7.44 -4.23
N TYR A 81 -14.39 -7.20 -5.49
CA TYR A 81 -15.71 -7.48 -6.03
C TYR A 81 -15.56 -8.32 -7.30
N ASP A 82 -16.22 -9.47 -7.35
CA ASP A 82 -16.15 -10.42 -8.47
C ASP A 82 -14.71 -10.75 -8.93
N GLY A 83 -13.79 -10.92 -7.96
CA GLY A 83 -12.38 -11.21 -8.23
C GLY A 83 -11.53 -10.02 -8.69
N HIS A 84 -12.09 -8.82 -8.77
CA HIS A 84 -11.39 -7.58 -9.12
C HIS A 84 -11.11 -6.71 -7.91
N TYR A 85 -9.89 -6.16 -7.84
CA TYR A 85 -9.54 -5.11 -6.88
C TYR A 85 -10.14 -3.77 -7.32
N LEU A 86 -10.87 -3.14 -6.40
CA LEU A 86 -11.47 -1.82 -6.52
C LEU A 86 -11.08 -0.95 -5.31
N ILE A 87 -11.40 0.34 -5.36
CA ILE A 87 -11.19 1.29 -4.25
C ILE A 87 -12.52 1.93 -3.90
N ALA A 88 -12.94 1.78 -2.63
CA ALA A 88 -14.07 2.50 -2.10
C ALA A 88 -13.67 3.92 -1.69
N GLU A 89 -14.38 4.93 -2.18
CA GLU A 89 -14.16 6.33 -1.79
C GLU A 89 -14.94 6.74 -0.55
N LYS A 90 -16.14 6.19 -0.40
CA LYS A 90 -17.00 6.25 0.78
C LYS A 90 -17.61 4.87 0.92
N TRP A 91 -17.47 4.27 2.10
CA TRP A 91 -18.16 3.03 2.43
C TRP A 91 -19.26 3.41 3.40
N ASN A 92 -20.49 3.49 2.91
CA ASN A 92 -21.67 3.68 3.76
C ASN A 92 -22.15 2.29 4.16
N GLU A 93 -22.08 1.96 5.45
CA GLU A 93 -22.64 0.71 5.98
C GLU A 93 -24.18 0.69 5.94
N ASP A 94 -24.82 1.83 5.64
CA ASP A 94 -26.28 2.01 5.65
C ASP A 94 -26.99 1.58 4.34
N ASP A 95 -26.26 1.25 3.26
CA ASP A 95 -26.84 0.90 1.95
C ASP A 95 -27.13 -0.61 1.79
N GLU A 96 -26.86 -1.43 2.81
CA GLU A 96 -27.29 -2.83 2.89
C GLU A 96 -28.56 -2.95 3.76
N CYS A 97 -29.71 -2.52 3.22
CA CYS A 97 -31.06 -2.84 3.72
C CYS A 97 -31.97 -3.28 2.58
#